data_AF-A0AAV8XWQ9-F1
#
_entry.id   AF-A0AAV8XWQ9-F1
#
_cell.length_a   1.000
_cell.length_b   1.000
_cell.length_c   1.000
_cell.angle_alpha   90.00
_cell.angle_beta   90.00
_cell.angle_gamma   90.00
#
_symmetry.space_group_name_H-M   'P 1'
#
loop_
_entity.id
_entity.type
_entity.pdbx_description
1 polymer ?
#
loop_
_entity_poly.entity_id
_entity_poly.type
_entity_poly.pdbx_seq_one_letter_code
_entity_poly.pdbx_strand_id
1 'polypeptide(L)'
;MFNVEIFLCQSNALPSHIKIQVTRQTLFEDSFHTIMRLPAYELRRRLYIIFKGEEGLDYGGVSREWFFLVSHEALNPMYCLFEYANKNNYSLQINPASYVNPEHLTYFKFIGRFIAMALYHGRFIYSGFTMPFYKRMLGKKLIMKDIESIDPEFYNSLVWIKENNIDECGLELYHSVDFEVLGQVVHHELKKEW
;
A
#
# COMPACT_ATOMS: atom_id res chain seq x y z
N MET A 1 -17.41 -14.61 9.64
CA MET A 1 -16.83 -13.26 9.76
C MET A 1 -16.96 -12.49 8.45
N PHE A 2 -16.42 -12.97 7.32
CA PHE A 2 -16.55 -12.35 5.99
C PHE A 2 -17.99 -11.99 5.55
N ASN A 3 -18.97 -12.88 5.74
CA ASN A 3 -20.37 -12.61 5.35
C ASN A 3 -21.03 -11.47 6.16
N VAL A 4 -20.57 -11.22 7.39
CA VAL A 4 -21.10 -10.13 8.24
C VAL A 4 -20.56 -8.77 7.79
N GLU A 5 -19.30 -8.72 7.36
CA GLU A 5 -18.68 -7.49 6.83
C GLU A 5 -19.24 -7.10 5.46
N ILE A 6 -19.52 -8.08 4.59
CA ILE A 6 -20.20 -7.85 3.30
C ILE A 6 -21.60 -7.27 3.55
N PHE A 7 -22.34 -7.81 4.53
CA PHE A 7 -23.65 -7.30 4.91
C PHE A 7 -23.59 -5.86 5.44
N LEU A 8 -22.55 -5.52 6.22
CA LEU A 8 -22.31 -4.15 6.70
C LEU A 8 -21.93 -3.18 5.58
N CYS A 9 -21.22 -3.64 4.55
CA CYS A 9 -20.95 -2.82 3.36
C CYS A 9 -22.25 -2.55 2.58
N GLN A 10 -23.13 -3.56 2.46
CA GLN A 10 -24.44 -3.39 1.81
C GLN A 10 -25.37 -2.47 2.61
N SER A 11 -25.37 -2.56 3.95
CA SER A 11 -26.21 -1.71 4.80
C SER A 11 -25.76 -0.24 4.84
N ASN A 12 -24.47 0.02 4.59
CA ASN A 12 -23.90 1.37 4.47
C ASN A 12 -23.87 1.90 3.03
N ALA A 13 -24.43 1.17 2.05
CA ALA A 13 -24.46 1.59 0.67
C ALA A 13 -25.38 2.80 0.50
N LEU A 14 -24.84 3.85 -0.09
CA LEU A 14 -25.63 5.05 -0.42
C LEU A 14 -26.37 4.84 -1.75
N PRO A 15 -27.58 5.42 -1.89
CA PRO A 15 -28.29 5.40 -3.16
C PRO A 15 -27.52 6.16 -4.25
N SER A 16 -27.89 5.91 -5.50
CA SER A 16 -27.25 6.48 -6.70
C SER A 16 -25.85 5.91 -7.00
N HIS A 17 -25.18 6.50 -7.99
CA HIS A 17 -23.87 6.11 -8.49
C HIS A 17 -22.95 7.32 -8.63
N ILE A 18 -21.63 7.07 -8.60
CA ILE A 18 -20.64 8.07 -9.03
C ILE A 18 -20.09 7.68 -10.39
N LYS A 19 -19.95 8.68 -11.27
CA LYS A 19 -19.35 8.50 -12.60
C LYS A 19 -17.86 8.84 -12.52
N ILE A 20 -17.01 7.90 -12.91
CA ILE A 20 -15.57 8.09 -13.03
C ILE A 20 -15.24 7.98 -14.51
N GLN A 21 -14.90 9.11 -15.14
CA GLN A 21 -14.60 9.18 -16.56
C GLN A 21 -13.09 9.27 -16.73
N VAL A 22 -12.51 8.33 -17.47
CA VAL A 22 -11.06 8.21 -17.67
C VAL A 22 -10.74 8.05 -19.16
N THR A 23 -9.51 8.37 -19.56
CA THR A 23 -8.95 7.88 -20.83
C THR A 23 -7.88 6.82 -20.53
N ARG A 24 -7.45 6.05 -21.54
CA ARG A 24 -6.34 5.11 -21.36
C ARG A 24 -5.01 5.83 -21.09
N GLN A 25 -4.83 7.03 -21.62
CA GLN A 25 -3.60 7.82 -21.52
C GLN A 25 -3.48 8.58 -20.18
N THR A 26 -4.61 8.99 -19.61
CA THR A 26 -4.68 9.79 -18.36
C THR A 26 -5.40 9.03 -17.25
N LEU A 27 -5.36 7.69 -17.31
CA LEU A 27 -6.13 6.81 -16.43
C LEU A 27 -5.86 7.11 -14.95
N PHE A 28 -4.58 7.26 -14.60
CA PHE A 28 -4.16 7.45 -13.22
C PHE A 28 -4.54 8.84 -12.72
N GLU A 29 -4.24 9.88 -13.49
CA GLU A 29 -4.54 11.28 -13.15
C GLU A 29 -6.05 11.54 -13.05
N ASP A 30 -6.84 11.07 -14.03
CA ASP A 30 -8.30 11.24 -14.02
C ASP A 30 -8.93 10.54 -12.80
N SER A 31 -8.43 9.35 -12.46
CA SER A 31 -8.85 8.60 -11.28
C SER A 31 -8.47 9.33 -9.99
N PHE A 32 -7.23 9.84 -9.92
CA PHE A 32 -6.72 10.62 -8.80
C PHE A 32 -7.59 11.85 -8.55
N HIS A 33 -7.79 12.70 -9.56
CA HIS A 33 -8.57 13.92 -9.43
C HIS A 33 -10.02 13.66 -9.02
N THR A 34 -10.65 12.64 -9.62
CA THR A 34 -12.04 12.28 -9.30
C THR A 34 -12.17 11.79 -7.86
N ILE A 35 -11.34 10.81 -7.46
CA ILE A 35 -11.42 10.20 -6.12
C ILE A 35 -11.06 11.22 -5.05
N MET A 36 -10.03 12.03 -5.26
CA MET A 36 -9.54 12.97 -4.25
C MET A 36 -10.49 14.14 -3.99
N ARG A 37 -11.25 14.57 -5.00
CA ARG A 37 -12.26 15.63 -4.87
C ARG A 37 -13.51 15.18 -4.09
N LEU A 38 -13.88 13.91 -4.18
CA LEU A 38 -15.09 13.40 -3.54
C LEU A 38 -14.89 13.20 -2.03
N PRO A 39 -15.91 13.42 -1.20
CA PRO A 39 -15.87 13.03 0.21
C PRO A 39 -15.90 11.51 0.35
N ALA A 40 -15.32 10.97 1.43
CA ALA A 40 -15.08 9.53 1.56
C ALA A 40 -16.36 8.69 1.56
N TYR A 41 -17.46 9.23 2.08
CA TYR A 41 -18.74 8.52 2.09
C TYR A 41 -19.31 8.35 0.67
N GLU A 42 -19.07 9.28 -0.26
CA GLU A 42 -19.58 9.17 -1.64
C GLU A 42 -18.93 8.03 -2.44
N LEU A 43 -17.68 7.68 -2.11
CA LEU A 43 -16.96 6.57 -2.74
C LEU A 43 -17.59 5.19 -2.42
N ARG A 44 -18.54 5.13 -1.48
CA ARG A 44 -19.34 3.94 -1.15
C ARG A 44 -20.53 3.72 -2.10
N ARG A 45 -20.89 4.72 -2.90
CA ARG A 45 -21.93 4.59 -3.94
C ARG A 45 -21.44 3.65 -5.03
N ARG A 46 -22.38 3.09 -5.80
CA ARG A 46 -22.05 2.24 -6.95
C ARG A 46 -21.14 3.01 -7.92
N LEU A 47 -20.06 2.37 -8.35
CA LEU A 47 -19.10 2.97 -9.29
C LEU A 47 -19.56 2.75 -10.72
N TYR A 48 -19.56 3.80 -11.51
CA TYR A 48 -19.87 3.77 -12.93
C TYR A 48 -18.66 4.31 -13.71
N ILE A 49 -17.82 3.37 -14.16
CA ILE A 49 -16.57 3.69 -14.85
C ILE A 49 -16.84 3.83 -16.34
N ILE A 50 -16.31 4.90 -16.95
CA ILE A 50 -16.46 5.21 -18.37
C ILE A 50 -15.07 5.48 -18.95
N PHE A 51 -14.61 4.61 -19.85
CA PHE A 51 -13.47 4.89 -20.72
C PHE A 51 -13.97 5.74 -21.90
N LYS A 52 -13.48 6.98 -22.00
CA LYS A 52 -13.95 7.91 -23.03
C LYS A 52 -13.61 7.39 -24.43
N GLY A 53 -14.60 7.36 -25.31
CA GLY A 53 -14.45 6.86 -26.69
C GLY A 53 -14.60 5.34 -26.82
N GLU A 54 -14.93 4.63 -25.73
CA GLU A 54 -15.11 3.17 -25.75
C GLU A 54 -16.55 2.80 -25.37
N GLU A 55 -17.15 1.85 -26.08
CA GLU A 55 -18.46 1.30 -25.73
C GLU A 55 -18.32 0.26 -24.60
N GLY A 56 -18.69 0.66 -23.39
CA GLY A 56 -18.73 -0.24 -22.23
C GLY A 56 -19.98 -1.13 -22.26
N LEU A 57 -19.87 -2.33 -22.82
CA LEU A 57 -20.98 -3.30 -22.91
C LEU A 57 -21.33 -3.94 -21.55
N ASP A 58 -20.34 -4.16 -20.67
CA ASP A 58 -20.52 -4.72 -19.33
C ASP A 58 -19.87 -3.83 -18.25
N TYR A 59 -20.72 -3.20 -17.43
CA TYR A 59 -20.27 -2.37 -16.30
C TYR A 59 -19.40 -3.13 -15.29
N GLY A 60 -19.64 -4.43 -15.13
CA GLY A 60 -18.87 -5.29 -14.24
C GLY A 60 -17.45 -5.53 -14.74
N GLY A 61 -17.29 -5.78 -16.05
CA GLY A 61 -16.01 -5.92 -16.73
C GLY A 61 -15.19 -4.64 -16.69
N VAL A 62 -15.79 -3.51 -17.08
CA VAL A 62 -15.11 -2.21 -17.12
C VAL A 62 -14.63 -1.78 -15.72
N SER A 63 -15.44 -2.02 -14.68
CA SER A 63 -15.03 -1.75 -13.30
C SER A 63 -13.83 -2.62 -12.88
N ARG A 64 -13.83 -3.91 -13.23
CA ARG A 64 -12.71 -4.82 -12.91
C ARG A 64 -11.42 -4.38 -13.62
N GLU A 65 -11.51 -4.05 -14.90
CA GLU A 65 -10.38 -3.55 -15.69
C GLU A 65 -9.81 -2.26 -15.07
N TRP A 66 -10.67 -1.31 -14.70
CA TRP A 66 -10.21 -0.05 -14.10
C TRP A 66 -9.46 -0.25 -12.78
N PHE A 67 -9.96 -1.09 -11.86
CA PHE A 67 -9.23 -1.40 -10.63
C PHE A 67 -7.89 -2.07 -10.92
N PHE A 68 -7.85 -2.98 -11.89
CA PHE A 68 -6.61 -3.62 -12.30
C PHE A 68 -5.59 -2.60 -12.81
N LEU A 69 -5.96 -1.78 -13.80
CA LEU A 69 -5.07 -0.83 -14.45
C LEU A 69 -4.61 0.30 -13.51
N VAL A 70 -5.53 0.89 -12.73
CA VAL A 70 -5.15 1.94 -11.75
C VAL A 70 -4.21 1.37 -10.70
N SER A 71 -4.46 0.14 -10.23
CA SER A 71 -3.53 -0.48 -9.27
C SER A 71 -2.17 -0.79 -9.87
N HIS A 72 -2.11 -1.11 -11.17
CA HIS A 72 -0.85 -1.34 -11.87
C HIS A 72 -0.01 -0.05 -11.92
N GLU A 73 -0.63 1.08 -12.27
CA GLU A 73 0.02 2.40 -12.27
C GLU A 73 0.38 2.85 -10.85
N ALA A 74 -0.56 2.77 -9.90
CA ALA A 74 -0.37 3.22 -8.52
C ALA A 74 0.79 2.52 -7.80
N LEU A 75 1.01 1.26 -8.15
CA LEU A 75 1.99 0.38 -7.54
C LEU A 75 3.26 0.26 -8.40
N ASN A 76 3.34 1.03 -9.48
CA ASN A 76 4.53 1.09 -10.32
C ASN A 76 5.66 1.78 -9.54
N PRO A 77 6.80 1.09 -9.30
CA PRO A 77 7.93 1.67 -8.58
C PRO A 77 8.51 2.94 -9.21
N MET A 78 8.23 3.19 -10.50
CA MET A 78 8.65 4.41 -11.21
C MET A 78 8.08 5.70 -10.62
N TYR A 79 6.95 5.66 -9.90
CA TYR A 79 6.41 6.83 -9.20
C TYR A 79 7.09 7.09 -7.84
N CYS A 80 8.09 6.27 -7.47
CA CYS A 80 8.86 6.34 -6.23
C CYS A 80 8.02 6.24 -4.94
N LEU A 81 6.77 5.79 -5.01
CA LEU A 81 5.89 5.65 -3.84
C LEU A 81 6.14 4.33 -3.10
N PHE A 82 6.33 3.26 -3.85
CA PHE A 82 6.58 1.92 -3.33
C PHE A 82 7.81 1.31 -3.98
N GLU A 83 8.38 0.33 -3.29
CA GLU A 83 9.50 -0.49 -3.77
C GLU A 83 9.24 -1.95 -3.44
N TYR A 84 9.94 -2.85 -4.14
CA TYR A 84 9.91 -4.28 -3.83
C TYR A 84 10.64 -4.54 -2.52
N ALA A 85 10.01 -5.27 -1.61
CA ALA A 85 10.58 -5.59 -0.30
C ALA A 85 11.84 -6.48 -0.40
N ASN A 86 11.93 -7.35 -1.42
CA ASN A 86 13.07 -8.22 -1.64
C ASN A 86 13.21 -8.58 -3.13
N LYS A 87 14.42 -8.91 -3.59
CA LYS A 87 14.70 -9.49 -4.92
C LYS A 87 13.86 -10.74 -5.23
N ASN A 88 13.51 -11.51 -4.20
CA ASN A 88 12.74 -12.76 -4.34
C ASN A 88 11.25 -12.62 -3.99
N ASN A 89 10.84 -11.49 -3.42
CA ASN A 89 9.47 -11.23 -2.98
C ASN A 89 8.94 -9.96 -3.66
N TYR A 90 8.07 -10.14 -4.66
CA TYR A 90 7.41 -9.04 -5.38
C TYR A 90 6.35 -8.29 -4.56
N SER A 91 6.26 -8.53 -3.26
CA SER A 91 5.43 -7.74 -2.34
C SER A 91 5.99 -6.32 -2.19
N LEU A 92 5.09 -5.35 -2.12
CA LEU A 92 5.45 -3.93 -2.06
C LEU A 92 5.52 -3.41 -0.63
N GLN A 93 6.49 -2.53 -0.38
CA GLN A 93 6.61 -1.70 0.81
C GLN A 93 6.71 -0.22 0.45
N ILE A 94 6.43 0.67 1.40
CA ILE A 94 6.59 2.11 1.21
C ILE A 94 8.07 2.40 0.93
N ASN A 95 8.36 3.14 -0.14
CA ASN A 95 9.71 3.59 -0.42
C ASN A 95 10.12 4.68 0.61
N PRO A 96 11.16 4.46 1.42
CA PRO A 96 11.65 5.46 2.38
C PRO A 96 12.08 6.78 1.70
N ALA A 97 12.50 6.71 0.44
CA ALA A 97 12.86 7.85 -0.41
C ALA A 97 11.67 8.49 -1.15
N SER A 98 10.43 8.10 -0.84
CA SER A 98 9.25 8.64 -1.54
C SER A 98 9.11 10.17 -1.47
N TYR A 99 9.72 10.81 -0.47
CA TYR A 99 9.74 12.27 -0.32
C TYR A 99 10.43 13.01 -1.48
N VAL A 100 11.18 12.31 -2.35
CA VAL A 100 11.69 12.88 -3.61
C VAL A 100 10.54 13.38 -4.49
N ASN A 101 9.36 12.77 -4.37
CA ASN A 101 8.12 13.31 -4.92
C ASN A 101 7.44 14.21 -3.87
N PRO A 102 7.37 15.54 -4.10
CA PRO A 102 6.74 16.46 -3.14
C PRO A 102 5.27 16.13 -2.82
N GLU A 103 4.57 15.49 -3.76
CA GLU A 103 3.15 15.13 -3.61
C GLU A 103 2.94 13.71 -3.06
N HIS A 104 4.01 13.02 -2.61
CA HIS A 104 3.92 11.61 -2.19
C HIS A 104 2.86 11.35 -1.11
N LEU A 105 2.66 12.27 -0.16
CA LEU A 105 1.63 12.14 0.88
C LEU A 105 0.22 12.19 0.29
N THR A 106 -0.01 13.07 -0.69
CA THR A 106 -1.27 13.17 -1.42
C THR A 106 -1.55 11.90 -2.20
N TYR A 107 -0.52 11.32 -2.84
CA TYR A 107 -0.63 10.05 -3.53
C TYR A 107 -0.87 8.87 -2.58
N PHE A 108 -0.20 8.79 -1.43
CA PHE A 108 -0.47 7.75 -0.43
C PHE A 108 -1.92 7.83 0.07
N LYS A 109 -2.46 9.04 0.26
CA LYS A 109 -3.87 9.23 0.61
C LYS A 109 -4.79 8.74 -0.50
N PHE A 110 -4.49 9.04 -1.77
CA PHE A 110 -5.24 8.52 -2.92
C PHE A 110 -5.23 6.98 -2.96
N ILE A 111 -4.05 6.36 -2.85
CA ILE A 111 -3.87 4.90 -2.86
C ILE A 111 -4.64 4.25 -1.70
N GLY A 112 -4.58 4.84 -0.50
CA GLY A 112 -5.35 4.37 0.64
C GLY A 112 -6.87 4.38 0.38
N ARG A 113 -7.38 5.46 -0.24
CA ARG A 113 -8.80 5.53 -0.65
C ARG A 113 -9.14 4.52 -1.73
N PHE A 114 -8.26 4.34 -2.71
CA PHE A 114 -8.43 3.38 -3.79
C PHE A 114 -8.45 1.93 -3.30
N ILE A 115 -7.54 1.54 -2.39
CA ILE A 115 -7.55 0.20 -1.77
C ILE A 115 -8.82 0.00 -0.94
N ALA A 116 -9.24 1.02 -0.18
CA ALA A 116 -10.49 0.95 0.57
C ALA A 116 -11.70 0.77 -0.37
N MET A 117 -11.71 1.44 -1.53
CA MET A 117 -12.73 1.23 -2.57
C MET A 117 -12.67 -0.19 -3.13
N ALA A 118 -11.49 -0.73 -3.41
CA ALA A 118 -11.34 -2.08 -3.93
C ALA A 118 -11.93 -3.11 -2.95
N LEU A 119 -11.61 -2.98 -1.66
CA LEU A 119 -12.17 -3.82 -0.60
C LEU A 119 -13.70 -3.66 -0.49
N TYR A 120 -14.20 -2.42 -0.43
CA TYR A 120 -15.63 -2.14 -0.27
C TYR A 120 -16.47 -2.67 -1.43
N HIS A 121 -15.99 -2.52 -2.67
CA HIS A 121 -16.70 -2.94 -3.88
C HIS A 121 -16.39 -4.39 -4.31
N GLY A 122 -15.60 -5.13 -3.53
CA GLY A 122 -15.25 -6.53 -3.83
C GLY A 122 -14.45 -6.69 -5.13
N ARG A 123 -13.41 -5.86 -5.31
CA ARG A 123 -12.55 -5.82 -6.50
C ARG A 123 -11.11 -6.18 -6.16
N PHE A 124 -10.49 -6.95 -7.04
CA PHE A 124 -9.07 -7.32 -6.94
C PHE A 124 -8.18 -6.25 -7.58
N ILE A 125 -6.91 -6.22 -7.14
CA ILE A 125 -5.86 -5.31 -7.64
C ILE A 125 -4.66 -6.14 -8.13
N TYR A 126 -3.81 -5.54 -8.97
CA TYR A 126 -2.71 -6.19 -9.70
C TYR A 126 -1.59 -6.75 -8.82
N SER A 127 -1.37 -6.16 -7.64
CA SER A 127 -0.32 -6.60 -6.70
C SER A 127 -0.75 -6.35 -5.26
N GLY A 128 0.00 -6.92 -4.32
CA GLY A 128 -0.25 -6.83 -2.89
C GLY A 128 0.92 -6.21 -2.13
N PHE A 129 0.64 -5.83 -0.90
CA PHE A 129 1.64 -5.33 0.04
C PHE A 129 2.21 -6.47 0.88
N THR A 130 3.31 -6.18 1.58
CA THR A 130 3.89 -7.11 2.54
C THR A 130 2.91 -7.40 3.70
N MET A 131 3.05 -8.56 4.35
CA MET A 131 2.25 -8.89 5.53
C MET A 131 2.37 -7.84 6.65
N PRO A 132 3.56 -7.26 6.92
CA PRO A 132 3.70 -6.19 7.90
C PRO A 132 2.91 -4.94 7.53
N PHE A 133 2.82 -4.59 6.24
CA PHE A 133 1.97 -3.50 5.78
C PHE A 133 0.49 -3.72 6.16
N TYR A 134 -0.05 -4.91 5.89
CA TYR A 134 -1.43 -5.25 6.28
C TYR A 134 -1.62 -5.25 7.80
N LYS A 135 -0.63 -5.76 8.57
CA LYS A 135 -0.68 -5.68 10.04
C LYS A 135 -0.75 -4.24 10.53
N ARG A 136 0.01 -3.33 9.93
CA ARG A 136 -0.04 -1.88 10.24
C ARG A 136 -1.41 -1.29 9.93
N MET A 137 -2.01 -1.62 8.78
CA MET A 137 -3.39 -1.19 8.45
C MET A 137 -4.42 -1.66 9.47
N LEU A 138 -4.25 -2.86 10.03
CA LEU A 138 -5.12 -3.46 11.03
C LEU A 138 -4.82 -3.03 12.47
N GLY A 139 -3.83 -2.15 12.69
CA GLY A 139 -3.39 -1.77 14.04
C GLY A 139 -2.76 -2.92 14.84
N LYS A 140 -2.30 -3.98 14.17
CA LYS A 140 -1.65 -5.13 14.81
C LYS A 140 -0.18 -4.83 15.09
N LYS A 141 0.29 -5.25 16.26
CA LYS A 141 1.70 -5.15 16.65
C LYS A 141 2.56 -5.98 15.69
N LEU A 142 3.66 -5.38 15.22
CA LEU A 142 4.70 -6.10 14.47
C LEU A 142 5.58 -6.89 15.44
N ILE A 143 5.96 -8.10 15.04
CA ILE A 143 6.84 -8.99 15.80
C ILE A 143 8.10 -9.31 14.99
N MET A 144 9.17 -9.76 15.63
CA MET A 144 10.42 -10.10 14.94
C MET A 144 10.22 -11.08 13.77
N LYS A 145 9.31 -12.06 13.91
CA LYS A 145 8.96 -13.01 12.84
C LYS A 145 8.42 -12.35 11.56
N ASP A 146 7.87 -11.14 11.66
CA ASP A 146 7.38 -10.41 10.49
C ASP A 146 8.52 -10.00 9.54
N ILE A 147 9.73 -9.82 10.08
CA ILE A 147 10.94 -9.46 9.33
C ILE A 147 11.34 -10.58 8.39
N GLU A 148 11.17 -11.84 8.78
CA GLU A 148 11.50 -13.03 7.97
C GLU A 148 10.89 -12.97 6.56
N SER A 149 9.69 -12.41 6.43
CA SER A 149 8.98 -12.29 5.15
C SER A 149 9.47 -11.15 4.25
N ILE A 150 10.18 -10.18 4.81
CA ILE A 150 10.72 -8.98 4.13
C ILE A 150 12.21 -9.21 3.87
N ASP A 151 12.95 -9.44 4.94
CA ASP A 151 14.39 -9.59 4.96
C ASP A 151 14.78 -10.83 5.79
N PRO A 152 14.85 -12.01 5.16
CA PRO A 152 15.25 -13.25 5.83
C PRO A 152 16.67 -13.17 6.42
N GLU A 153 17.58 -12.43 5.78
CA GLU A 153 18.97 -12.32 6.23
C GLU A 153 19.05 -11.50 7.52
N PHE A 154 18.41 -10.34 7.54
CA PHE A 154 18.30 -9.53 8.74
C PHE A 154 17.56 -10.29 9.86
N TYR A 155 16.48 -11.00 9.55
CA TYR A 155 15.80 -11.85 10.53
C TYR A 155 16.74 -12.89 11.15
N ASN A 156 17.52 -13.62 10.34
CA ASN A 156 18.46 -14.61 10.84
C ASN A 156 19.54 -13.99 11.73
N SER A 157 20.03 -12.79 11.38
CA SER A 157 20.97 -12.06 12.23
C SER A 157 20.39 -11.73 13.60
N LEU A 158 19.11 -11.33 13.67
CA LEU A 158 18.42 -11.04 14.93
C LEU A 158 18.15 -12.29 15.75
N VAL A 159 17.81 -13.41 15.10
CA VAL A 159 17.67 -14.70 15.78
C VAL A 159 18.99 -15.13 16.39
N TRP A 160 20.09 -14.99 15.65
CA TRP A 160 21.42 -15.32 16.15
C TRP A 160 21.81 -14.45 17.35
N ILE A 161 21.63 -13.12 17.27
CA ILE A 161 21.88 -12.19 18.39
C ILE A 161 21.06 -12.58 19.63
N LYS A 162 19.82 -13.03 19.43
CA LYS A 162 18.93 -13.44 20.51
C LYS A 162 19.34 -14.76 21.18
N GLU A 163 19.96 -15.67 20.44
CA GLU A 163 20.28 -17.04 20.89
C GLU A 163 21.72 -17.20 21.40
N ASN A 164 22.57 -16.18 21.24
CA ASN A 164 23.98 -16.24 21.59
C ASN A 164 24.37 -15.18 22.63
N ASN A 165 25.46 -15.42 23.37
CA ASN A 165 26.04 -14.43 24.28
C ASN A 165 26.83 -13.38 23.46
N ILE A 166 26.26 -12.19 23.31
CA ILE A 166 26.86 -11.12 22.50
C ILE A 166 28.09 -10.47 23.13
N ASP A 167 28.26 -10.55 24.45
CA ASP A 167 29.41 -9.96 25.16
C ASP A 167 30.74 -10.58 24.70
N GLU A 168 30.71 -11.84 24.31
CA GLU A 168 31.86 -12.61 23.83
C GLU A 168 32.11 -12.42 22.33
N CYS A 169 31.16 -11.82 21.61
CA CYS A 169 31.17 -11.73 20.16
C CYS A 169 31.82 -10.44 19.64
N GLY A 170 32.15 -9.48 20.53
CA GLY A 170 32.75 -8.20 20.14
C GLY A 170 31.88 -7.36 19.20
N LEU A 171 30.56 -7.59 19.23
CA LEU A 171 29.60 -6.84 18.43
C LEU A 171 29.32 -5.52 19.15
N GLU A 172 29.91 -4.43 18.67
CA GLU A 172 29.70 -3.06 19.17
C GLU A 172 28.28 -2.57 18.81
N LEU A 173 27.26 -3.19 19.41
CA LEU A 173 25.86 -2.88 19.18
C LEU A 173 25.40 -1.72 20.05
N TYR A 174 24.73 -0.77 19.42
CA TYR A 174 24.11 0.37 20.08
C TYR A 174 22.59 0.31 19.89
N HIS A 175 21.84 1.05 20.72
CA HIS A 175 20.39 1.18 20.54
C HIS A 175 20.04 2.20 19.45
N SER A 176 20.59 1.96 18.27
CA SER A 176 20.46 2.80 17.09
C SER A 176 20.47 1.94 15.84
N VAL A 177 20.05 2.51 14.72
CA VAL A 177 20.09 1.89 13.41
C VAL A 177 20.46 2.93 12.37
N ASP A 178 21.25 2.50 11.39
CA ASP A 178 21.61 3.31 10.24
C ASP A 178 20.78 2.86 9.03
N PHE A 179 20.21 3.82 8.32
CA PHE A 179 19.50 3.60 7.07
C PHE A 179 20.24 4.26 5.92
N GLU A 180 20.41 3.57 4.80
CA GLU A 180 20.86 4.22 3.57
C GLU A 180 19.65 4.67 2.76
N VAL A 181 19.53 5.97 2.52
CA VAL A 181 18.46 6.56 1.71
C VAL A 181 19.10 7.48 0.67
N LEU A 182 18.97 7.13 -0.62
CA LEU A 182 19.57 7.87 -1.75
C LEU A 182 21.10 8.06 -1.62
N GLY A 183 21.80 7.04 -1.10
CA GLY A 183 23.25 7.07 -0.90
C GLY A 183 23.70 7.90 0.31
N GLN A 184 22.76 8.43 1.12
CA GLN A 184 23.06 9.09 2.39
C GLN A 184 22.74 8.15 3.54
N VAL A 185 23.69 8.02 4.47
CA VAL A 185 23.49 7.27 5.71
C VAL A 185 22.79 8.16 6.73
N VAL A 186 21.63 7.71 7.21
CA VAL A 186 20.81 8.38 8.22
C VAL A 186 20.82 7.54 9.49
N HIS A 187 21.40 8.09 10.54
CA HIS A 187 21.43 7.47 11.87
C HIS A 187 20.14 7.75 12.64
N HIS A 188 19.57 6.73 13.28
CA HIS A 188 18.36 6.85 14.10
C HIS A 188 18.50 6.11 15.42
N GLU A 189 18.30 6.81 16.53
CA GLU A 189 18.23 6.19 17.86
C GLU A 189 16.89 5.46 18.07
N LEU A 190 16.96 4.22 18.55
CA LEU A 190 15.80 3.36 18.76
C LEU A 190 15.10 3.60 20.10
N LYS A 191 15.75 4.32 21.02
CA LYS A 191 15.19 4.76 22.30
C LYS A 191 15.79 6.12 22.65
N LYS A 192 14.98 7.02 23.21
CA LYS A 192 15.51 8.22 23.87
C LYS A 192 16.26 7.78 25.14
N GLU A 193 17.30 8.52 25.49
CA GLU A 193 18.15 8.25 26.65
C GLU A 193 17.35 7.92 27.92
N TRP A 194 17.93 7.01 28.70
CA TRP A 194 17.34 6.23 29.79
C TRP A 194 16.58 7.00 30.87
#